data_AF-A0A1J3FK73-F1
#
_entry.id   AF-A0A1J3FK73-F1
#
_cell.length_a   1.000
_cell.length_b   1.000
_cell.length_c   1.000
_cell.angle_alpha   90.00
_cell.angle_beta   90.00
_cell.angle_gamma   90.00
#
_symmetry.space_group_name_H-M   'P 1'
#
loop_
_entity.id
_entity.type
_entity.pdbx_description
1 polymer ?
#
loop_
_entity_poly.entity_id
_entity_poly.type
_entity_poly.pdbx_seq_one_letter_code
_entity_poly.pdbx_strand_id
1 'polypeptide(L)' 'EYPTDEGKWLAMTAWNRAALPVRLGQFETAKKWLGIGLEIAEKVTGMDTYRACMEDYLAGFATKVSSAAG' A
#
# COMPACT_ATOMS: atom_id res chain seq x y z
N GLU A 1 -16.17 8.45 -16.43
CA GLU A 1 -15.96 7.53 -15.30
C GLU A 1 -14.57 6.92 -15.49
N TYR A 2 -13.69 7.02 -14.49
CA TYR A 2 -12.38 6.37 -14.56
C TYR A 2 -12.64 4.85 -14.60
N PRO A 3 -11.96 4.04 -15.44
CA PRO A 3 -12.26 2.62 -15.49
C PRO A 3 -11.97 1.99 -14.12
N THR A 4 -13.02 1.52 -13.46
CA THR A 4 -12.92 0.89 -12.12
C THR A 4 -11.87 -0.22 -12.10
N ASP A 5 -11.74 -0.99 -13.19
CA ASP A 5 -10.78 -2.07 -13.30
C ASP A 5 -9.33 -1.58 -13.41
N GLU A 6 -9.09 -0.47 -14.13
CA GLU A 6 -7.77 0.15 -14.19
C GLU A 6 -7.36 0.69 -12.82
N GLY A 7 -8.28 1.35 -12.11
CA GLY A 7 -8.05 1.84 -10.75
C GLY A 7 -7.69 0.71 -9.78
N LYS A 8 -8.45 -0.40 -9.81
CA LYS A 8 -8.16 -1.60 -9.02
C LYS A 8 -6.79 -2.18 -9.37
N TRP A 9 -6.49 -2.29 -10.67
CA TRP A 9 -5.21 -2.81 -11.15
C TRP A 9 -4.03 -1.93 -10.70
N LEU A 10 -4.15 -0.60 -10.76
CA LEU A 10 -3.12 0.33 -10.32
C LEU A 10 -2.88 0.24 -8.80
N ALA A 11 -3.95 0.21 -8.00
CA ALA A 11 -3.85 0.05 -6.55
C ALA A 11 -3.11 -1.23 -6.16
N MET A 12 -3.50 -2.36 -6.76
CA MET A 12 -2.86 -3.66 -6.51
C MET A 12 -1.43 -3.72 -7.02
N THR A 13 -1.15 -3.13 -8.19
CA THR A 13 0.20 -3.06 -8.74
C THR A 13 1.14 -2.29 -7.82
N ALA A 14 0.70 -1.13 -7.33
CA ALA A 14 1.45 -0.35 -6.35
C ALA A 14 1.71 -1.16 -5.07
N TRP A 15 0.70 -1.85 -4.54
CA TRP A 15 0.83 -2.69 -3.35
C TRP A 15 1.83 -3.83 -3.53
N ASN A 16 1.72 -4.56 -4.65
CA ASN A 16 2.62 -5.66 -4.98
C ASN A 16 4.06 -5.16 -5.15
N ARG A 17 4.25 -3.96 -5.71
CA ARG A 17 5.58 -3.37 -5.91
C ARG A 17 6.29 -3.04 -4.60
N ALA A 18 5.56 -2.83 -3.50
CA ALA A 18 6.15 -2.65 -2.18
C ALA A 18 6.81 -3.92 -1.63
N ALA A 19 6.40 -5.12 -2.08
CA ALA A 19 6.87 -6.39 -1.51
C ALA A 19 8.39 -6.58 -1.61
N LEU A 20 9.02 -6.17 -2.72
CA LEU A 20 10.46 -6.27 -2.89
C LEU A 20 11.23 -5.30 -1.97
N PRO A 21 10.93 -3.98 -1.95
CA PRO A 21 11.50 -3.06 -0.96
C PRO A 21 11.36 -3.53 0.49
N VAL A 22 10.19 -4.10 0.88
CA VAL A 22 10.01 -4.66 2.23
C VAL A 22 11.03 -5.74 2.53
N ARG A 23 11.22 -6.70 1.61
CA ARG A 23 12.17 -7.81 1.79
C ARG A 23 13.63 -7.36 1.81
N LEU A 24 13.95 -6.26 1.13
CA LEU A 24 15.28 -5.67 1.09
C LEU A 24 15.55 -4.69 2.25
N GLY A 25 14.60 -4.52 3.18
CA GLY A 25 14.74 -3.53 4.27
C GLY A 25 14.68 -2.07 3.80
N GLN A 26 14.26 -1.82 2.56
CA GLN A 26 14.13 -0.48 1.97
C GLN A 26 12.78 0.13 2.38
N PHE A 27 12.63 0.37 3.69
CA PHE A 27 11.33 0.67 4.29
C PHE A 27 10.69 1.97 3.81
N GLU A 28 11.45 3.02 3.55
CA GLU A 28 10.91 4.27 3.00
C GLU A 28 10.35 4.08 1.57
N THR A 29 11.08 3.34 0.73
CA THR A 29 10.60 2.99 -0.62
C THR A 29 9.36 2.10 -0.55
N ALA A 30 9.35 1.13 0.36
CA ALA A 30 8.16 0.30 0.61
C ALA A 30 6.97 1.17 1.02
N LYS A 31 7.15 2.04 2.02
CA LYS A 31 6.11 2.94 2.53
C LYS A 31 5.56 3.86 1.45
N LYS A 32 6.39 4.32 0.52
CA LYS A 32 5.93 5.12 -0.63
C LYS A 32 4.99 4.32 -1.55
N TRP A 33 5.35 3.09 -1.91
CA TRP A 33 4.48 2.23 -2.74
C TRP A 33 3.19 1.84 -2.01
N LEU A 34 3.29 1.56 -0.71
CA LEU A 34 2.14 1.37 0.17
C LEU A 34 1.36 2.68 0.41
N GLY A 35 1.92 3.86 0.22
CA GLY A 35 1.11 5.09 0.27
C GLY A 35 0.23 5.20 -0.97
N ILE A 36 0.88 5.01 -2.13
CA ILE A 36 0.27 5.19 -3.45
C ILE A 36 -0.92 4.24 -3.65
N GLY A 37 -0.77 2.95 -3.32
CA GLY A 37 -1.87 2.01 -3.55
C GLY A 37 -3.10 2.26 -2.67
N LEU A 38 -2.92 2.79 -1.47
CA LEU A 38 -4.01 3.12 -0.54
C LEU A 38 -4.75 4.36 -1.05
N GLU A 39 -4.02 5.39 -1.44
CA GLU A 39 -4.60 6.61 -2.00
C GLU A 39 -5.45 6.32 -3.26
N ILE A 40 -5.04 5.32 -4.06
CA ILE A 40 -5.84 4.87 -5.22
C ILE A 40 -7.06 4.07 -4.74
N ALA A 41 -6.89 3.14 -3.79
CA ALA A 41 -7.98 2.34 -3.24
C ALA A 41 -9.08 3.19 -2.57
N GLU A 42 -8.73 4.33 -1.98
CA GLU A 42 -9.69 5.31 -1.42
C GLU A 42 -10.59 5.94 -2.48
N LYS A 43 -10.09 6.09 -3.72
CA LYS A 43 -10.78 6.80 -4.81
C LYS A 43 -11.56 5.86 -5.74
N VAL A 44 -11.34 4.55 -5.65
CA VAL A 44 -11.91 3.55 -6.57
C VAL A 44 -13.03 2.75 -5.91
N THR A 45 -14.22 2.78 -6.50
CA THR A 45 -15.40 2.03 -6.01
C THR A 45 -15.13 0.52 -5.98
N GLY A 46 -15.56 -0.15 -4.90
CA GLY A 46 -15.43 -1.60 -4.74
C GLY A 46 -14.06 -2.06 -4.22
N MET A 47 -13.30 -1.16 -3.61
CA MET A 47 -12.02 -1.46 -2.95
C MET A 47 -12.12 -1.45 -1.42
N ASP A 48 -13.29 -1.25 -0.81
CA ASP A 48 -13.43 -1.02 0.63
C ASP A 48 -12.78 -2.09 1.51
N THR A 49 -12.95 -3.37 1.18
CA THR A 49 -12.31 -4.48 1.91
C THR A 49 -10.79 -4.44 1.78
N TYR A 50 -10.29 -4.15 0.57
CA TYR A 50 -8.85 -4.03 0.34
C TYR A 50 -8.29 -2.81 1.09
N ARG A 51 -8.99 -1.67 1.04
CA ARG A 51 -8.61 -0.44 1.75
C ARG A 51 -8.45 -0.70 3.24
N ALA A 52 -9.43 -1.33 3.90
CA ALA A 52 -9.34 -1.66 5.32
C ALA A 52 -8.10 -2.53 5.63
N CYS A 53 -7.85 -3.59 4.84
CA CYS A 53 -6.64 -4.40 5.01
C CYS A 53 -5.34 -3.62 4.77
N MET A 54 -5.34 -2.67 3.83
CA MET A 54 -4.19 -1.81 3.53
C MET A 54 -3.89 -0.84 4.69
N GLU A 55 -4.93 -0.22 5.27
CA GLU A 55 -4.85 0.65 6.44
C GLU A 55 -4.27 -0.08 7.64
N ASP A 56 -4.82 -1.26 7.97
CA ASP A 56 -4.35 -2.10 9.07
C ASP A 56 -2.87 -2.49 8.90
N TYR A 57 -2.48 -2.88 7.68
CA TYR A 57 -1.11 -3.23 7.38
C TYR A 57 -0.17 -2.04 7.55
N LEU A 58 -0.53 -0.86 7.03
CA LEU A 58 0.29 0.34 7.12
C LEU A 58 0.47 0.83 8.57
N ALA A 59 -0.58 0.75 9.39
CA ALA A 59 -0.51 1.05 10.81
C ALA A 59 0.53 0.15 11.51
N GLY A 60 0.52 -1.16 11.22
CA GLY A 60 1.51 -2.11 11.75
C GLY A 60 2.89 -2.01 11.08
N PHE A 61 2.98 -1.44 9.88
CA PHE A 61 4.24 -1.25 9.17
C PHE A 61 5.04 -0.08 9.76
N ALA A 62 4.37 1.04 10.06
CA ALA A 62 5.01 2.21 10.64
C ALA A 62 5.66 1.91 12.01
N THR A 63 5.02 1.08 12.83
CA THR A 63 5.55 0.67 14.14
C THR A 63 6.82 -0.19 14.00
N LYS A 64 6.85 -1.10 13.02
CA LYS A 64 8.02 -1.96 12.74
C LYS A 64 9.23 -1.19 12.24
N VAL A 65 9.02 -0.22 11.35
CA VAL A 65 10.11 0.64 10.84
C VAL A 65 10.74 1.45 11.97
N SER A 66 9.91 1.97 12.89
CA SER A 66 10.41 2.71 14.06
C SER A 66 11.24 1.83 15.01
N SER A 67 10.94 0.52 15.13
CA SER A 67 11.69 -0.40 15.98
C SER A 67 12.99 -0.94 15.36
N ALA A 68 13.13 -0.89 14.02
CA ALA A 68 14.32 -1.35 13.32
C ALA A 68 15.40 -0.26 13.16
N ALA A 69 15.06 1.00 13.47
CA ALA A 69 15.93 2.17 13.36
C ALA A 69 16.56 2.61 14.70
N GLY A 70 16.28 1.90 15.80
CA GLY A 70 16.91 2.08 17.11
C GLY A 70 17.83 0.92 17.45
#